data_AF-A0A0J9TY28-F1
#
_entry.id   AF-A0A0J9TY28-F1
#
_cell.length_a   1.000
_cell.length_b   1.000
_cell.length_c   1.000
_cell.angle_alpha   90.00
_cell.angle_beta   90.00
_cell.angle_gamma   90.00
#
_symmetry.space_group_name_H-M   'P 1'
#
loop_
_entity.id
_entity.type
_entity.pdbx_description
1 polymer ?
#
loop_
_entity_poly.entity_id
_entity_poly.type
_entity_poly.pdbx_seq_one_letter_code
_entity_poly.pdbx_strand_id
1 'polypeptide(L)'
;MTTFSNSFKKNFSVFFNKYKPIFDQISSENGVIYDSDCTTRFSDYSRNTNSFKSDCIKCMNYLKYLDDVNDQEYHERGIIYLYLWLYYYEVRNKINGENTLENMKKLMNLFETHHKRERNIHNVYNNHIERVLNNELNDLFYLYEKFDNFKKKKNCLDNICKCGQDCIQRYKSSIEKCGSNSNMYFCNELENFRNQYNEYRLTEKDCPEVDLYLPPFKKYSTSVIILISFFTISVLSSFLFILYKVITIFIYMFIVQ
;
A
#
# COMPACT_ATOMS: atom_id res chain seq x y z
N MET A 1 -4.45 1.59 25.54
CA MET A 1 -4.38 0.63 24.41
C MET A 1 -4.60 1.27 23.03
N THR A 2 -4.63 2.61 22.93
CA THR A 2 -5.18 3.35 21.77
C THR A 2 -4.17 4.24 21.03
N THR A 3 -2.92 4.34 21.48
CA THR A 3 -1.92 5.27 20.91
C THR A 3 -1.12 4.69 19.75
N PHE A 4 -0.74 3.40 19.81
CA PHE A 4 0.05 2.75 18.75
C PHE A 4 -0.71 2.61 17.42
N SER A 5 -2.03 2.46 17.49
CA SER A 5 -2.91 2.43 16.31
C SER A 5 -2.92 3.76 15.53
N ASN A 6 -2.53 4.89 16.13
CA ASN A 6 -2.69 6.21 15.50
C ASN A 6 -1.44 6.74 14.79
N SER A 7 -0.21 6.29 15.13
CA SER A 7 1.01 6.72 14.42
C SER A 7 1.22 5.98 13.08
N PHE A 8 0.78 4.73 13.00
CA PHE A 8 0.79 3.94 11.75
C PHE A 8 -0.27 4.44 10.75
N LYS A 9 -1.36 5.06 11.25
CA LYS A 9 -2.49 5.58 10.46
C LYS A 9 -2.21 6.89 9.71
N LYS A 10 -0.97 7.17 9.34
CA LYS A 10 -0.66 8.25 8.39
C LYS A 10 -0.18 7.63 7.09
N ASN A 11 -1.13 7.53 6.15
CA ASN A 11 -0.98 7.22 4.72
C ASN A 11 -0.06 6.03 4.39
N PHE A 12 -0.66 4.87 4.13
CA PHE A 12 0.07 3.64 3.77
C PHE A 12 0.93 3.85 2.51
N SER A 13 0.47 4.68 1.57
CA SER A 13 1.28 4.98 0.38
C SER A 13 2.57 5.71 0.71
N VAL A 14 2.57 6.61 1.70
CA VAL A 14 3.77 7.33 2.15
C VAL A 14 4.74 6.36 2.80
N PHE A 15 4.23 5.46 3.64
CA PHE A 15 5.02 4.38 4.22
C PHE A 15 5.65 3.49 3.13
N PHE A 16 4.85 3.00 2.18
CA PHE A 16 5.32 2.14 1.09
C PHE A 16 6.37 2.84 0.23
N ASN A 17 6.10 4.06 -0.21
CA ASN A 17 7.00 4.85 -1.06
C ASN A 17 8.31 5.23 -0.35
N LYS A 18 8.34 5.25 1.00
CA LYS A 18 9.55 5.51 1.78
C LYS A 18 10.45 4.28 1.86
N TYR A 19 9.91 3.11 2.24
CA TYR A 19 10.72 1.93 2.54
C TYR A 19 11.00 1.04 1.33
N LYS A 20 10.13 1.05 0.31
CA LYS A 20 10.35 0.25 -0.89
C LYS A 20 11.63 0.58 -1.64
N PRO A 21 11.93 1.85 -1.98
CA PRO A 21 13.15 2.17 -2.71
C PRO A 21 14.41 1.76 -1.95
N ILE A 22 14.40 1.94 -0.62
CA ILE A 22 15.47 1.53 0.27
C ILE A 22 15.68 0.01 0.16
N PHE A 23 14.62 -0.77 0.38
CA PHE A 23 14.72 -2.23 0.29
C PHE A 23 15.14 -2.68 -1.11
N ASP A 24 14.56 -2.12 -2.16
CA ASP A 24 14.86 -2.48 -3.55
C ASP A 24 16.34 -2.26 -3.91
N GLN A 25 16.96 -1.18 -3.41
CA GLN A 25 18.37 -0.81 -3.68
C GLN A 25 19.40 -1.66 -2.93
N ILE A 26 19.01 -2.36 -1.86
CA ILE A 26 19.94 -3.18 -1.10
C ILE A 26 20.36 -4.41 -1.90
N SER A 27 21.67 -4.54 -2.10
CA SER A 27 22.31 -5.66 -2.79
C SER A 27 22.48 -6.86 -1.87
N SER A 28 22.41 -8.07 -2.46
CA SER A 28 22.77 -9.33 -1.79
C SER A 28 24.27 -9.67 -1.91
N GLU A 29 25.06 -8.91 -2.68
CA GLU A 29 26.46 -9.24 -3.01
C GLU A 29 27.42 -9.09 -1.82
N ASN A 30 27.15 -8.15 -0.91
CA ASN A 30 28.05 -7.82 0.21
C ASN A 30 27.79 -8.64 1.50
N GLY A 31 27.02 -9.73 1.42
CA GLY A 31 26.48 -10.45 2.58
C GLY A 31 27.10 -11.82 2.86
N VAL A 32 28.38 -12.02 2.53
CA VAL A 32 29.10 -13.30 2.69
C VAL A 32 28.95 -13.89 4.10
N ILE A 33 28.87 -13.04 5.13
CA ILE A 33 28.72 -13.48 6.53
C ILE A 33 27.41 -14.24 6.81
N TYR A 34 26.36 -14.04 6.01
CA TYR A 34 25.06 -14.69 6.19
C TYR A 34 24.87 -15.90 5.27
N ASP A 35 25.81 -16.17 4.37
CA ASP A 35 25.64 -17.12 3.26
C ASP A 35 25.28 -18.54 3.73
N SER A 36 26.07 -19.08 4.67
CA SER A 36 25.87 -20.40 5.25
C SER A 36 24.56 -20.48 6.03
N ASP A 37 24.29 -19.49 6.89
CA ASP A 37 23.08 -19.48 7.71
C ASP A 37 21.80 -19.34 6.88
N CYS A 38 21.78 -18.46 5.89
CA CYS A 38 20.64 -18.29 4.98
C CYS A 38 20.35 -19.59 4.22
N THR A 39 21.39 -20.33 3.85
CA THR A 39 21.26 -21.63 3.18
C THR A 39 20.64 -22.68 4.10
N THR A 40 21.14 -22.79 5.33
CA THR A 40 20.71 -23.83 6.27
C THR A 40 19.35 -23.54 6.90
N ARG A 41 19.14 -22.31 7.41
CA ARG A 41 17.96 -21.93 8.20
C ARG A 41 16.69 -21.72 7.36
N PHE A 42 16.83 -21.41 6.08
CA PHE A 42 15.71 -21.22 5.14
C PHE A 42 15.74 -22.25 4.01
N SER A 43 16.24 -23.46 4.29
CA SER A 43 16.27 -24.56 3.34
C SER A 43 14.87 -24.94 2.83
N ASP A 44 13.83 -24.82 3.66
CA ASP A 44 12.44 -25.11 3.24
C ASP A 44 11.90 -24.13 2.19
N TYR A 45 12.40 -22.89 2.14
CA TYR A 45 12.06 -21.93 1.08
C TYR A 45 12.67 -22.33 -0.28
N SER A 46 13.74 -23.13 -0.25
CA SER A 46 14.49 -23.56 -1.43
C SER A 46 13.85 -24.74 -2.17
N ARG A 47 12.80 -25.40 -1.61
CA ARG A 47 12.05 -26.45 -2.32
C ARG A 47 11.13 -25.90 -3.42
N ASN A 48 10.78 -24.61 -3.37
CA ASN A 48 9.78 -23.99 -4.26
C ASN A 48 10.32 -22.83 -5.12
N THR A 49 11.58 -22.40 -4.95
CA THR A 49 12.17 -21.25 -5.65
C THR A 49 13.67 -21.47 -5.93
N ASN A 50 14.23 -20.75 -6.91
CA ASN A 50 15.68 -20.65 -7.11
C ASN A 50 16.30 -19.94 -5.87
N SER A 51 16.61 -20.76 -4.86
CA SER A 51 17.05 -20.47 -3.48
C SER A 51 16.79 -19.04 -2.96
N PHE A 52 15.84 -18.92 -2.02
CA PHE A 52 15.64 -17.74 -1.15
C PHE A 52 16.90 -17.24 -0.45
N LYS A 53 18.02 -17.95 -0.53
CA LYS A 53 19.33 -17.53 -0.06
C LYS A 53 19.67 -16.07 -0.40
N SER A 54 19.53 -15.64 -1.65
CA SER A 54 19.86 -14.27 -2.08
C SER A 54 18.94 -13.23 -1.42
N ASP A 55 17.65 -13.55 -1.35
CA ASP A 55 16.62 -12.76 -0.70
C ASP A 55 16.83 -12.67 0.83
N CYS A 56 17.24 -13.77 1.48
CA CYS A 56 17.62 -13.80 2.89
C CYS A 56 18.82 -12.90 3.17
N ILE A 57 19.86 -12.97 2.33
CA ILE A 57 21.04 -12.09 2.45
C ILE A 57 20.63 -10.62 2.30
N LYS A 58 19.74 -10.33 1.33
CA LYS A 58 19.16 -8.99 1.16
C LYS A 58 18.40 -8.52 2.39
N CYS A 59 17.59 -9.38 3.01
CA CYS A 59 16.90 -9.08 4.27
C CYS A 59 17.89 -8.74 5.39
N MET A 60 18.99 -9.50 5.51
CA MET A 60 20.02 -9.24 6.52
C MET A 60 20.73 -7.89 6.30
N ASN A 61 21.05 -7.55 5.05
CA ASN A 61 21.63 -6.25 4.72
C ASN A 61 20.65 -5.10 4.96
N TYR A 62 19.35 -5.32 4.75
CA TYR A 62 18.32 -4.34 5.08
C TYR A 62 18.19 -4.11 6.58
N LEU A 63 18.23 -5.16 7.39
CA LEU A 63 18.24 -5.03 8.85
C LEU A 63 19.47 -4.25 9.33
N LYS A 64 20.65 -4.53 8.76
CA LYS A 64 21.88 -3.77 9.04
C LYS A 64 21.70 -2.29 8.70
N TYR A 65 21.16 -1.98 7.53
CA TYR A 65 20.90 -0.60 7.13
C TYR A 65 19.93 0.11 8.09
N LEU A 66 18.85 -0.55 8.50
CA LEU A 66 17.92 0.03 9.48
C LEU A 66 18.61 0.34 10.80
N ASP A 67 19.44 -0.60 11.23
CA ASP A 67 20.14 -0.56 12.51
C ASP A 67 21.25 0.50 12.60
N ASP A 68 21.86 0.85 11.46
CA ASP A 68 22.80 1.96 11.35
C ASP A 68 22.10 3.34 11.53
N VAL A 69 20.76 3.41 11.46
CA VAL A 69 19.98 4.64 11.70
C VAL A 69 19.63 4.76 13.18
N ASN A 70 19.81 5.93 13.79
CA ASN A 70 19.45 6.15 15.20
C ASN A 70 18.02 6.76 15.34
N ASP A 71 16.99 6.00 14.95
CA ASP A 71 15.58 6.42 15.05
C ASP A 71 14.66 5.22 15.29
N GLN A 72 13.99 5.19 16.44
CA GLN A 72 13.12 4.08 16.84
C GLN A 72 11.88 3.94 15.94
N GLU A 73 11.23 5.04 15.57
CA GLU A 73 10.05 4.99 14.68
C GLU A 73 10.46 4.47 13.29
N TYR A 74 11.66 4.84 12.85
CA TYR A 74 12.23 4.38 11.60
C TYR A 74 12.51 2.88 11.62
N HIS A 75 13.04 2.34 12.72
CA HIS A 75 13.20 0.90 12.94
C HIS A 75 11.88 0.18 12.91
N GLU A 76 10.89 0.66 13.67
CA GLU A 76 9.56 0.06 13.76
C GLU A 76 8.94 -0.08 12.37
N ARG A 77 8.86 1.03 11.63
CA ARG A 77 8.31 1.02 10.27
C ARG A 77 9.14 0.18 9.31
N GLY A 78 10.47 0.24 9.40
CA GLY A 78 11.36 -0.54 8.54
C GLY A 78 11.19 -2.05 8.72
N ILE A 79 11.09 -2.50 9.98
CA ILE A 79 10.82 -3.89 10.36
C ILE A 79 9.44 -4.34 9.89
N ILE A 80 8.42 -3.49 10.03
CA ILE A 80 7.07 -3.77 9.51
C ILE A 80 7.09 -3.94 8.00
N TYR A 81 7.82 -3.08 7.28
CA TYR A 81 7.97 -3.22 5.83
C TYR A 81 8.57 -4.57 5.46
N LEU A 82 9.62 -5.01 6.17
CA LEU A 82 10.25 -6.31 5.93
C LEU A 82 9.28 -7.48 6.18
N TYR A 83 8.47 -7.40 7.24
CA TYR A 83 7.43 -8.41 7.51
C TYR A 83 6.40 -8.49 6.37
N LEU A 84 5.88 -7.34 5.92
CA LEU A 84 4.90 -7.30 4.83
C LEU A 84 5.49 -7.82 3.51
N TRP A 85 6.76 -7.49 3.24
CA TRP A 85 7.49 -8.01 2.10
C TRP A 85 7.68 -9.54 2.17
N LEU A 86 8.05 -10.07 3.35
CA LEU A 86 8.22 -11.51 3.55
C LEU A 86 6.88 -12.24 3.37
N TYR A 87 5.78 -11.71 3.94
CA TYR A 87 4.44 -12.23 3.73
C TYR A 87 4.10 -12.29 2.23
N TYR A 88 4.33 -11.20 1.50
CA TYR A 88 4.09 -11.13 0.06
C TYR A 88 4.93 -12.16 -0.71
N TYR A 89 6.20 -12.32 -0.34
CA TYR A 89 7.10 -13.31 -0.92
C TYR A 89 6.59 -14.74 -0.71
N GLU A 90 6.22 -15.10 0.52
CA GLU A 90 5.72 -16.44 0.85
C GLU A 90 4.43 -16.77 0.10
N VAL A 91 3.47 -15.85 0.07
CA VAL A 91 2.20 -16.01 -0.66
C VAL A 91 2.45 -16.18 -2.16
N ARG A 92 3.30 -15.34 -2.76
CA ARG A 92 3.60 -15.40 -4.20
C ARG A 92 4.26 -16.72 -4.59
N ASN A 93 5.16 -17.22 -3.74
CA ASN A 93 5.93 -18.45 -4.00
C ASN A 93 5.26 -19.70 -3.45
N LYS A 94 4.01 -19.61 -2.96
CA LYS A 94 3.25 -20.72 -2.38
C LYS A 94 4.05 -21.47 -1.29
N ILE A 95 4.79 -20.72 -0.48
CA ILE A 95 5.53 -21.27 0.64
C ILE A 95 4.50 -21.56 1.73
N ASN A 96 3.98 -22.78 1.69
CA ASN A 96 3.03 -23.29 2.67
C ASN A 96 3.84 -23.96 3.80
N GLY A 97 4.39 -23.12 4.68
CA GLY A 97 5.19 -23.54 5.82
C GLY A 97 4.72 -22.89 7.12
N GLU A 98 5.68 -22.54 7.97
CA GLU A 98 5.45 -21.79 9.21
C GLU A 98 4.78 -20.42 8.96
N ASN A 99 4.08 -19.90 9.99
CA ASN A 99 3.54 -18.54 9.98
C ASN A 99 4.64 -17.52 9.65
N THR A 100 4.39 -16.56 8.76
CA THR A 100 5.33 -15.46 8.41
C THR A 100 5.99 -14.83 9.63
N LEU A 101 5.26 -14.72 10.74
CA LEU A 101 5.81 -14.20 11.99
C LEU A 101 7.00 -15.03 12.49
N GLU A 102 6.92 -16.35 12.41
CA GLU A 102 7.99 -17.26 12.82
C GLU A 102 9.20 -17.16 11.88
N ASN A 103 8.96 -17.05 10.57
CA ASN A 103 10.04 -16.82 9.61
C ASN A 103 10.71 -15.45 9.82
N MET A 104 9.95 -14.44 10.21
CA MET A 104 10.49 -13.16 10.65
C MET A 104 11.31 -13.30 11.95
N LYS A 105 10.86 -14.11 12.93
CA LYS A 105 11.64 -14.44 14.15
C LYS A 105 12.97 -15.07 13.78
N LYS A 106 12.98 -16.01 12.83
CA LYS A 106 14.20 -16.65 12.31
C LYS A 106 15.16 -15.64 11.68
N LEU A 107 14.66 -14.71 10.86
CA LEU A 107 15.48 -13.63 10.30
C LEU A 107 16.10 -12.78 11.43
N MET A 108 15.34 -12.42 12.46
CA MET A 108 15.85 -11.56 13.54
C MET A 108 16.89 -12.26 14.40
N ASN A 109 16.65 -13.53 14.74
CA ASN A 109 17.60 -14.34 15.48
C ASN A 109 18.90 -14.53 14.70
N LEU A 110 18.81 -14.73 13.38
CA LEU A 110 19.99 -14.79 12.52
C LEU A 110 20.75 -13.45 12.50
N PHE A 111 20.03 -12.33 12.42
CA PHE A 111 20.69 -11.03 12.50
C PHE A 111 21.45 -10.90 13.83
N GLU A 112 20.83 -11.24 14.96
CA GLU A 112 21.43 -11.19 16.29
C GLU A 112 22.71 -12.04 16.43
N THR A 113 22.79 -13.20 15.77
CA THR A 113 24.02 -14.03 15.86
C THR A 113 25.24 -13.35 15.27
N HIS A 114 25.05 -12.46 14.29
CA HIS A 114 26.12 -11.71 13.62
C HIS A 114 26.30 -10.30 14.18
N HIS A 115 25.32 -9.83 14.97
CA HIS A 115 25.19 -8.44 15.36
C HIS A 115 24.78 -8.34 16.85
N LYS A 116 25.72 -7.93 17.72
CA LYS A 116 25.52 -7.87 19.19
C LYS A 116 24.19 -7.21 19.61
N ARG A 117 23.65 -7.66 20.75
CA ARG A 117 22.36 -7.28 21.37
C ARG A 117 22.13 -5.82 21.74
N GLU A 118 23.15 -4.96 21.73
CA GLU A 118 23.04 -3.53 22.13
C GLU A 118 22.40 -2.65 21.06
N ARG A 119 21.63 -3.25 20.16
CA ARG A 119 21.16 -2.64 18.93
C ARG A 119 19.68 -2.37 18.96
N ASN A 120 19.33 -1.15 18.57
CA ASN A 120 18.00 -0.55 18.72
C ASN A 120 16.89 -1.41 18.07
N ILE A 121 17.20 -2.10 16.97
CA ILE A 121 16.20 -2.83 16.18
C ILE A 121 15.63 -4.07 16.88
N HIS A 122 16.39 -4.73 17.75
CA HIS A 122 15.95 -5.98 18.40
C HIS A 122 14.89 -5.70 19.47
N ASN A 123 15.09 -4.64 20.26
CA ASN A 123 14.11 -4.16 21.23
C ASN A 123 12.80 -3.76 20.55
N VAL A 124 12.92 -3.13 19.38
CA VAL A 124 11.77 -2.75 18.56
C VAL A 124 11.01 -3.97 18.07
N TYR A 125 11.71 -4.97 17.54
CA TYR A 125 11.09 -6.22 17.06
C TYR A 125 10.23 -6.90 18.14
N ASN A 126 10.82 -7.17 19.31
CA ASN A 126 10.17 -7.90 20.40
C ASN A 126 8.94 -7.16 20.96
N ASN A 127 8.96 -5.83 20.97
CA ASN A 127 7.89 -5.03 21.58
C ASN A 127 6.73 -4.73 20.62
N HIS A 128 6.96 -4.71 19.30
CA HIS A 128 6.03 -4.09 18.35
C HIS A 128 5.50 -5.01 17.25
N ILE A 129 6.23 -6.06 16.82
CA ILE A 129 5.80 -6.80 15.62
C ILE A 129 4.55 -7.67 15.83
N GLU A 130 4.39 -8.27 17.02
CA GLU A 130 3.22 -9.14 17.31
C GLU A 130 1.89 -8.36 17.25
N ARG A 131 1.94 -7.02 17.29
CA ARG A 131 0.78 -6.13 17.23
C ARG A 131 0.44 -5.66 15.82
N VAL A 132 1.26 -5.98 14.81
CA VAL A 132 1.12 -5.51 13.42
C VAL A 132 0.51 -6.60 12.51
N LEU A 133 0.16 -7.75 13.07
CA LEU A 133 -0.55 -8.85 12.41
C LEU A 133 -1.96 -8.40 11.99
N ASN A 134 -2.08 -7.77 10.82
CA ASN A 134 -3.36 -7.40 10.22
C ASN A 134 -3.39 -7.77 8.74
N ASN A 135 -4.33 -8.64 8.36
CA ASN A 135 -4.59 -9.06 7.00
C ASN A 135 -4.82 -7.87 6.04
N GLU A 136 -5.41 -6.77 6.52
CA GLU A 136 -5.67 -5.57 5.71
C GLU A 136 -4.38 -4.83 5.32
N LEU A 137 -3.35 -4.84 6.17
CA LEU A 137 -2.04 -4.26 5.83
C LEU A 137 -1.33 -5.11 4.77
N ASN A 138 -1.46 -6.42 4.87
CA ASN A 138 -0.97 -7.35 3.86
C ASN A 138 -1.66 -7.11 2.50
N ASP A 139 -2.97 -6.87 2.52
CA ASP A 139 -3.74 -6.54 1.31
C ASP A 139 -3.29 -5.23 0.67
N LEU A 140 -3.11 -4.17 1.47
CA LEU A 140 -2.57 -2.90 0.98
C LEU A 140 -1.17 -3.12 0.40
N PHE A 141 -0.29 -3.82 1.11
CA PHE A 141 1.06 -4.08 0.61
C PHE A 141 1.05 -4.80 -0.74
N TYR A 142 0.25 -5.86 -0.85
CA TYR A 142 0.10 -6.62 -2.09
C TYR A 142 -0.38 -5.72 -3.25
N LEU A 143 -1.37 -4.87 -2.97
CA LEU A 143 -1.92 -3.94 -3.95
C LEU A 143 -0.88 -2.91 -4.43
N TYR A 144 -0.17 -2.27 -3.49
CA TYR A 144 0.87 -1.29 -3.81
C TYR A 144 2.08 -1.92 -4.52
N GLU A 145 2.48 -3.15 -4.16
CA GLU A 145 3.50 -3.91 -4.91
C GLU A 145 3.07 -4.21 -6.34
N LYS A 146 1.83 -4.68 -6.55
CA LYS A 146 1.29 -4.93 -7.90
C LYS A 146 1.26 -3.64 -8.73
N PHE A 147 0.84 -2.53 -8.13
CA PHE A 147 0.82 -1.24 -8.80
C PHE A 147 2.21 -0.71 -9.13
N ASP A 148 3.17 -0.82 -8.21
CA ASP A 148 4.56 -0.41 -8.48
C ASP A 148 5.20 -1.25 -9.61
N ASN A 149 5.00 -2.57 -9.58
CA ASN A 149 5.46 -3.46 -10.63
C ASN A 149 4.84 -3.09 -11.99
N PHE A 150 3.55 -2.80 -12.01
CA PHE A 150 2.85 -2.34 -13.22
C PHE A 150 3.41 -1.01 -13.74
N LYS A 151 3.57 0.01 -12.87
CA LYS A 151 4.16 1.31 -13.23
C LYS A 151 5.57 1.17 -13.82
N LYS A 152 6.38 0.30 -13.23
CA LYS A 152 7.78 0.05 -13.63
C LYS A 152 7.92 -1.01 -14.72
N LYS A 153 6.83 -1.61 -15.19
CA LYS A 153 6.82 -2.74 -16.13
C LYS A 153 7.66 -3.94 -15.65
N LYS A 154 7.79 -4.11 -14.34
CA LYS A 154 8.63 -5.14 -13.70
C LYS A 154 7.84 -6.43 -13.50
N ASN A 155 8.42 -7.58 -13.86
CA ASN A 155 7.81 -8.91 -13.72
C ASN A 155 6.46 -9.08 -14.46
N CYS A 156 6.20 -8.24 -15.46
CA CYS A 156 5.04 -8.33 -16.33
C CYS A 156 5.42 -9.19 -17.53
N LEU A 157 5.28 -10.52 -17.39
CA LEU A 157 5.55 -11.53 -18.42
C LEU A 157 4.96 -11.10 -19.78
N ASP A 158 5.77 -10.45 -20.60
CA ASP A 158 5.52 -9.85 -21.93
C ASP A 158 4.23 -9.03 -22.15
N ASN A 159 3.37 -8.93 -21.15
CA ASN A 159 2.05 -8.33 -21.22
C ASN A 159 1.84 -7.42 -20.00
N ILE A 160 2.12 -6.13 -20.22
CA ILE A 160 1.90 -5.07 -19.24
C ILE A 160 0.41 -4.90 -18.88
N CYS A 161 -0.49 -5.21 -19.81
CA CYS A 161 -1.93 -5.09 -19.59
C CYS A 161 -2.46 -6.15 -18.63
N LYS A 162 -1.90 -7.36 -18.68
CA LYS A 162 -2.18 -8.40 -17.69
C LYS A 162 -1.76 -7.98 -16.28
N CYS A 163 -0.61 -7.31 -16.15
CA CYS A 163 -0.19 -6.70 -14.88
C CYS A 163 -1.18 -5.64 -14.38
N GLY A 164 -1.68 -4.79 -15.29
CA GLY A 164 -2.71 -3.80 -14.98
C GLY A 164 -4.02 -4.44 -14.53
N GLN A 165 -4.49 -5.47 -15.25
CA GLN A 165 -5.69 -6.23 -14.92
C GLN A 165 -5.58 -6.90 -13.55
N ASP A 166 -4.47 -7.57 -13.25
CA ASP A 166 -4.19 -8.17 -11.94
C ASP A 166 -4.27 -7.13 -10.82
N CYS A 167 -3.71 -5.93 -11.06
CA CYS A 167 -3.73 -4.83 -10.10
C CYS A 167 -5.16 -4.34 -9.84
N ILE A 168 -5.94 -4.11 -10.90
CA ILE A 168 -7.36 -3.72 -10.80
C ILE A 168 -8.17 -4.79 -10.10
N GLN A 169 -8.01 -6.06 -10.46
CA GLN A 169 -8.74 -7.16 -9.85
C GLN A 169 -8.45 -7.23 -8.35
N ARG A 170 -7.18 -7.04 -7.95
CA ARG A 170 -6.83 -6.99 -6.53
C ARG A 170 -7.49 -5.81 -5.82
N TYR A 171 -7.54 -4.64 -6.45
CA TYR A 171 -8.27 -3.49 -5.90
C TYR A 171 -9.76 -3.82 -5.73
N LYS A 172 -10.41 -4.36 -6.76
CA LYS A 172 -11.84 -4.74 -6.75
C LYS A 172 -12.17 -5.73 -5.63
N SER A 173 -11.34 -6.75 -5.42
CA SER A 173 -11.53 -7.68 -4.28
C SER A 173 -11.25 -7.05 -2.92
N SER A 174 -10.35 -6.06 -2.86
CA SER A 174 -10.02 -5.37 -1.59
C SER A 174 -11.14 -4.41 -1.18
N ILE A 175 -11.70 -3.67 -2.14
CA ILE A 175 -12.75 -2.68 -1.89
C ILE A 175 -14.09 -3.30 -1.48
N GLU A 176 -14.35 -4.56 -1.83
CA GLU A 176 -15.52 -5.32 -1.35
C GLU A 176 -15.57 -5.46 0.17
N LYS A 177 -14.41 -5.34 0.85
CA LYS A 177 -14.32 -5.34 2.32
C LYS A 177 -14.76 -4.03 2.95
N CYS A 178 -14.99 -2.98 2.15
CA CYS A 178 -15.42 -1.67 2.61
C CYS A 178 -16.95 -1.54 2.67
N GLY A 179 -17.46 -1.35 3.88
CA GLY A 179 -18.89 -1.26 4.21
C GLY A 179 -19.12 -0.68 5.60
N SER A 180 -20.33 -0.81 6.15
CA SER A 180 -20.74 -0.12 7.39
C SER A 180 -19.89 -0.45 8.63
N ASN A 181 -19.28 -1.64 8.69
CA ASN A 181 -18.43 -2.09 9.81
C ASN A 181 -16.96 -2.28 9.40
N SER A 182 -16.53 -1.63 8.31
CA SER A 182 -15.17 -1.80 7.77
C SER A 182 -14.12 -1.01 8.55
N ASN A 183 -12.86 -1.44 8.44
CA ASN A 183 -11.75 -0.64 8.92
C ASN A 183 -11.60 0.62 8.06
N MET A 184 -12.00 1.76 8.62
CA MET A 184 -11.99 3.04 7.92
C MET A 184 -10.57 3.46 7.47
N TYR A 185 -9.52 3.05 8.19
CA TYR A 185 -8.15 3.30 7.73
C TYR A 185 -7.86 2.55 6.43
N PHE A 186 -8.11 1.24 6.40
CA PHE A 186 -7.92 0.41 5.20
C PHE A 186 -8.68 0.98 4.00
N CYS A 187 -9.96 1.30 4.19
CA CYS A 187 -10.79 1.84 3.11
C CYS A 187 -10.32 3.22 2.65
N ASN A 188 -9.97 4.13 3.57
CA ASN A 188 -9.40 5.43 3.19
C ASN A 188 -8.10 5.26 2.38
N GLU A 189 -7.26 4.28 2.70
CA GLU A 189 -6.05 3.98 1.93
C GLU A 189 -6.36 3.39 0.54
N LEU A 190 -7.45 2.63 0.37
CA LEU A 190 -7.93 2.21 -0.94
C LEU A 190 -8.44 3.40 -1.77
N GLU A 191 -9.10 4.38 -1.16
CA GLU A 191 -9.47 5.64 -1.81
C GLU A 191 -8.21 6.43 -2.25
N ASN A 192 -7.18 6.50 -1.40
CA ASN A 192 -5.90 7.12 -1.73
C ASN A 192 -5.23 6.40 -2.92
N PHE A 193 -5.24 5.06 -2.89
CA PHE A 193 -4.73 4.24 -3.98
C PHE A 193 -5.49 4.51 -5.28
N ARG A 194 -6.82 4.56 -5.23
CA ARG A 194 -7.68 4.87 -6.38
C ARG A 194 -7.31 6.20 -7.01
N ASN A 195 -7.10 7.24 -6.21
CA ASN A 195 -6.69 8.55 -6.73
C ASN A 195 -5.33 8.45 -7.44
N GLN A 196 -4.34 7.80 -6.83
CA GLN A 196 -3.02 7.60 -7.46
C GLN A 196 -3.09 6.77 -8.75
N TYR A 197 -3.94 5.75 -8.80
CA TYR A 197 -4.14 4.94 -9.99
C TYR A 197 -4.83 5.75 -11.10
N ASN A 198 -5.88 6.51 -10.78
CA ASN A 198 -6.59 7.32 -11.78
C ASN A 198 -5.73 8.49 -12.30
N GLU A 199 -4.78 8.99 -11.48
CA GLU A 199 -3.76 9.95 -11.92
C GLU A 199 -2.67 9.33 -12.78
N TYR A 200 -2.40 8.03 -12.59
CA TYR A 200 -1.47 7.28 -13.43
C TYR A 200 -2.08 7.16 -14.83
N ARG A 201 -1.64 8.04 -15.74
CA ARG A 201 -2.15 8.25 -17.09
C ARG A 201 -1.91 7.08 -18.04
N LEU A 202 -2.54 5.94 -17.76
CA LEU A 202 -2.73 4.92 -18.78
C LEU A 202 -3.63 5.49 -19.85
N THR A 203 -3.23 5.35 -21.10
CA THR A 203 -4.13 5.63 -22.21
C THR A 203 -4.82 4.34 -22.62
N GLU A 204 -6.04 4.46 -23.12
CA GLU A 204 -6.80 3.33 -23.68
C GLU A 204 -6.01 2.57 -24.77
N LYS A 205 -5.09 3.28 -25.46
CA LYS A 205 -4.19 2.70 -26.47
C LYS A 205 -3.11 1.81 -25.87
N ASP A 206 -2.70 2.05 -24.62
CA ASP A 206 -1.65 1.27 -23.97
C ASP A 206 -2.18 -0.10 -23.54
N CYS A 207 -3.41 -0.13 -23.00
CA CYS A 207 -4.08 -1.33 -22.54
C CYS A 207 -5.62 -1.18 -22.62
N PRO A 208 -6.25 -1.55 -23.75
CA PRO A 208 -7.69 -1.38 -23.95
C PRO A 208 -8.55 -2.13 -22.94
N GLU A 209 -8.04 -3.25 -22.42
CA GLU A 209 -8.74 -4.15 -21.51
C GLU A 209 -8.57 -3.80 -20.03
N VAL A 210 -7.82 -2.74 -19.71
CA VAL A 210 -7.53 -2.29 -18.35
C VAL A 210 -8.45 -1.12 -18.03
N ASP A 211 -9.26 -1.25 -16.97
CA ASP A 211 -10.10 -0.15 -16.50
C ASP A 211 -9.24 1.09 -16.24
N LEU A 212 -9.52 2.17 -16.97
CA LEU A 212 -8.83 3.45 -16.83
C LEU A 212 -9.18 4.15 -15.52
N TYR A 213 -10.34 3.83 -14.94
CA TYR A 213 -10.84 4.43 -13.72
C TYR A 213 -11.32 3.38 -12.74
N LEU A 214 -10.79 3.45 -11.51
CA LEU A 214 -11.23 2.59 -10.43
C LEU A 214 -12.51 3.15 -9.76
N PRO A 215 -13.47 2.30 -9.39
CA PRO A 215 -14.68 2.72 -8.69
C PRO A 215 -14.37 3.14 -7.24
N PRO A 216 -15.00 4.19 -6.69
CA PRO A 216 -14.84 4.58 -5.29
C PRO A 216 -15.53 3.60 -4.34
N PHE A 217 -15.00 3.45 -3.12
CA PHE A 217 -15.64 2.70 -2.04
C PHE A 217 -16.67 3.54 -1.31
N LYS A 218 -16.45 4.86 -1.25
CA LYS A 218 -17.43 5.82 -0.74
C LYS A 218 -18.60 5.85 -1.72
N LYS A 219 -19.50 4.88 -1.59
CA LYS A 219 -20.85 4.99 -2.12
C LYS A 219 -21.45 6.17 -1.38
N TYR A 220 -21.50 7.34 -2.02
CA TYR A 220 -22.40 8.38 -1.59
C TYR A 220 -23.76 7.68 -1.43
N SER A 221 -24.31 7.68 -0.23
CA SER A 221 -25.62 7.08 -0.05
C SER A 221 -26.57 7.78 -1.02
N THR A 222 -27.56 7.05 -1.53
CA THR A 222 -28.58 7.63 -2.42
C THR A 222 -29.12 8.95 -1.84
N SER A 223 -29.24 9.04 -0.52
CA SER A 223 -29.58 10.26 0.22
C SER A 223 -28.60 11.42 0.01
N VAL A 224 -27.28 11.20 0.06
CA VAL A 224 -26.28 12.26 -0.17
C VAL A 224 -26.29 12.71 -1.62
N ILE A 225 -26.45 11.79 -2.58
CA ILE A 225 -26.55 12.13 -4.00
C ILE A 225 -27.80 12.98 -4.25
N ILE A 226 -28.95 12.56 -3.71
CA ILE A 226 -30.21 13.32 -3.79
C ILE A 226 -30.05 14.70 -3.17
N LEU A 227 -29.40 14.78 -2.00
CA LEU A 227 -29.20 16.04 -1.28
C LEU A 227 -28.37 17.02 -2.12
N ILE A 228 -27.24 16.58 -2.68
CA ILE A 228 -26.38 17.40 -3.55
C ILE A 228 -27.18 17.88 -4.78
N SER A 229 -27.90 16.98 -5.44
CA SER A 229 -28.74 17.33 -6.59
C SER A 229 -29.83 18.33 -6.25
N PHE A 230 -30.46 18.21 -5.08
CA PHE A 230 -31.48 19.17 -4.63
C PHE A 230 -30.88 20.55 -4.37
N PHE A 231 -29.72 20.61 -3.70
CA PHE A 231 -29.01 21.87 -3.45
C PHE A 231 -28.58 22.56 -4.75
N THR A 232 -28.03 21.82 -5.72
CA THR A 232 -27.60 22.41 -6.99
C THR A 232 -28.76 22.98 -7.79
N ILE A 233 -29.90 22.27 -7.86
CA ILE A 233 -31.12 22.76 -8.52
C ILE A 233 -31.64 24.01 -7.81
N SER A 234 -31.66 24.01 -6.47
CA SER A 234 -32.16 25.14 -5.68
C SER A 234 -31.31 26.40 -5.88
N VAL A 235 -29.98 26.26 -5.87
CA VAL A 235 -29.04 27.36 -6.13
C VAL A 235 -29.20 27.90 -7.55
N LEU A 236 -29.28 27.00 -8.55
CA LEU A 236 -29.44 27.40 -9.95
C LEU A 236 -30.77 28.14 -10.18
N SER A 237 -31.86 27.64 -9.61
CA SER A 237 -33.18 28.26 -9.67
C SER A 237 -33.17 29.66 -9.03
N SER A 238 -32.56 29.78 -7.85
CA SER A 238 -32.42 31.07 -7.16
C SER A 238 -31.62 32.08 -7.97
N PHE A 239 -30.52 31.63 -8.59
CA PHE A 239 -29.69 32.47 -9.46
C PHE A 239 -30.46 32.95 -10.69
N LEU A 240 -31.20 32.06 -11.36
CA LEU A 240 -32.05 32.41 -12.51
C LEU A 240 -33.16 33.38 -12.13
N PHE A 241 -33.78 33.21 -10.96
CA PHE A 241 -34.82 34.11 -10.46
C PHE A 241 -34.28 35.52 -10.21
N ILE A 242 -33.09 35.63 -9.59
CA ILE A 242 -32.44 36.92 -9.38
C ILE A 242 -32.11 37.59 -10.72
N LEU A 243 -31.52 36.86 -11.66
CA LEU A 243 -31.22 37.38 -13.00
C LEU A 243 -32.48 37.86 -13.72
N TYR A 244 -33.54 37.06 -13.71
CA TYR A 244 -34.82 37.43 -14.31
C TYR A 244 -35.35 38.75 -13.74
N LYS A 245 -35.30 38.92 -12.42
CA LYS A 245 -35.74 40.14 -11.76
C LYS A 245 -34.89 41.35 -12.14
N VAL A 246 -33.56 41.20 -12.19
CA VAL A 246 -32.63 42.27 -12.60
C VAL A 246 -32.89 42.69 -14.05
N ILE A 247 -33.04 41.72 -14.97
CA ILE A 247 -33.34 41.99 -16.38
C ILE A 247 -34.68 42.72 -16.52
N THR A 248 -35.70 42.26 -15.80
CA THR A 248 -37.04 42.88 -15.83
C THR A 248 -36.99 44.34 -15.37
N ILE A 249 -36.28 44.62 -14.27
CA ILE A 249 -36.10 45.99 -13.77
C ILE A 249 -35.33 46.85 -14.79
N PHE A 250 -34.26 46.31 -15.36
CA PHE A 250 -33.45 47.00 -16.37
C PHE A 250 -34.29 47.38 -17.60
N ILE A 251 -35.06 46.43 -18.13
CA ILE A 251 -36.01 46.66 -19.23
C ILE A 251 -37.00 47.77 -18.85
N TYR A 252 -37.56 47.72 -17.64
CA TYR A 252 -38.53 48.72 -17.20
C TYR A 252 -37.92 50.12 -17.12
N MET A 253 -36.68 50.26 -16.65
CA MET A 253 -36.02 51.58 -16.57
C MET A 253 -35.59 52.13 -17.92
N PHE A 254 -35.21 51.29 -18.88
CA PHE A 254 -34.65 51.77 -20.17
C PHE A 254 -35.65 51.78 -21.33
N ILE A 255 -36.79 51.10 -21.22
CA ILE A 255 -37.82 51.06 -22.28
C ILE A 255 -39.04 51.94 -21.95
N VAL A 256 -39.36 52.17 -20.67
CA VAL A 256 -40.56 52.93 -20.25
C VAL A 256 -40.25 54.41 -19.97
N GLN A 257 -39.07 54.89 -20.35
CA GLN A 257 -38.63 56.28 -20.20
C GLN A 257 -38.32 56.91 -21.56
#